data_AF-A0A060Z8Q6-F1
#
_entry.id   AF-A0A060Z8Q6-F1
#
_cell.length_a   1.000
_cell.length_b   1.000
_cell.length_c   1.000
_cell.angle_alpha   90.00
_cell.angle_beta   90.00
_cell.angle_gamma   90.00
#
_symmetry.space_group_name_H-M   'P 1'
#
loop_
_entity.id
_entity.type
_entity.pdbx_description
1 polymer ?
#
loop_
_entity_poly.entity_id
_entity_poly.type
_entity_poly.pdbx_seq_one_letter_code
_entity_poly.pdbx_strand_id
1 'polypeptide(L)'
;ASLLRSPSCVNPFISSSLPLSPIFLFIFIFCSSPPRLNFPRGFPDEYSVMVTFRMIKNTVNKVWNVWQVVDEDGRKQAGLRLNGDQQALEYFLMGQDGNLQTVTFPGLSVLFNTKWHKMMIGVERDQVTLYVDCQPVDKKPIKGKGPVNTEGDTLIGRLDVDADASVVFELQWMLIHCDPKRANRENCQELPAIEVTTTTQATPGLYLLWF
;
A
#
# COMPACT_ATOMS: atom_id res chain seq x y z
N ALA A 1 -37.27 14.93 -1.68
CA ALA A 1 -36.45 14.05 -0.84
C ALA A 1 -35.37 13.41 -1.71
N SER A 2 -34.10 13.67 -1.38
CA SER A 2 -32.89 12.93 -1.76
C SER A 2 -32.76 12.31 -3.17
N LEU A 3 -32.33 13.11 -4.14
CA LEU A 3 -31.51 12.60 -5.25
C LEU A 3 -30.07 12.49 -4.74
N LEU A 4 -29.67 11.29 -4.31
CA LEU A 4 -28.29 10.93 -4.00
C LEU A 4 -27.45 11.14 -5.27
N ARG A 5 -26.78 12.28 -5.37
CA ARG A 5 -25.76 12.54 -6.40
C ARG A 5 -24.60 11.60 -6.16
N SER A 6 -24.52 10.55 -6.97
CA SER A 6 -23.29 9.81 -7.23
C SER A 6 -22.18 10.81 -7.61
N PRO A 7 -21.03 10.87 -6.90
CA PRO A 7 -19.95 11.74 -7.33
C PRO A 7 -19.09 10.99 -8.35
N SER A 8 -19.22 11.43 -9.60
CA SER A 8 -18.48 10.98 -10.77
C SER A 8 -16.97 11.28 -10.68
N CYS A 9 -16.19 10.34 -11.22
CA CYS A 9 -14.73 10.17 -11.20
C CYS A 9 -14.02 10.81 -12.43
N VAL A 10 -12.72 10.50 -12.63
CA VAL A 10 -11.80 10.73 -13.79
C VAL A 10 -10.75 11.85 -13.52
N ASN A 11 -9.43 11.75 -13.76
CA ASN A 11 -8.55 10.86 -14.57
C ASN A 11 -7.18 10.65 -13.85
N PRO A 12 -6.52 9.47 -13.94
CA PRO A 12 -5.18 9.25 -13.40
C PRO A 12 -4.12 9.58 -14.47
N PHE A 13 -3.26 10.56 -14.23
CA PHE A 13 -1.98 10.65 -14.95
C PHE A 13 -0.88 10.21 -13.98
N ILE A 14 -0.39 8.98 -14.17
CA ILE A 14 0.86 8.54 -13.57
C ILE A 14 1.75 8.15 -14.75
N SER A 15 2.81 8.91 -14.94
CA SER A 15 3.86 8.58 -15.90
C SER A 15 4.60 7.34 -15.38
N SER A 16 4.19 6.16 -15.83
CA SER A 16 4.99 4.95 -15.64
C SER A 16 5.99 4.87 -16.80
N SER A 17 7.24 5.24 -16.55
CA SER A 17 8.36 4.98 -17.47
C SER A 17 8.85 3.52 -17.39
N LEU A 18 7.95 2.55 -17.27
CA LEU A 18 8.27 1.12 -17.26
C LEU A 18 7.98 0.54 -18.65
N PRO A 19 9.00 0.27 -19.49
CA PRO A 19 8.76 0.09 -20.92
C PRO A 19 8.21 -1.29 -21.33
N LEU A 20 8.02 -2.29 -20.46
CA LEU A 20 7.90 -3.70 -20.94
C LEU A 20 7.05 -4.71 -20.13
N SER A 21 5.97 -4.35 -19.43
CA SER A 21 5.10 -5.37 -18.79
C SER A 21 3.63 -5.28 -19.22
N PRO A 22 3.02 -6.35 -19.78
CA PRO A 22 1.61 -6.38 -20.14
C PRO A 22 0.79 -6.76 -18.90
N ILE A 23 0.77 -5.87 -17.91
CA ILE A 23 -0.23 -5.90 -16.84
C ILE A 23 -0.90 -4.55 -16.90
N PHE A 24 -2.18 -4.52 -17.24
CA PHE A 24 -2.94 -3.27 -17.32
C PHE A 24 -2.90 -2.58 -15.96
N LEU A 25 -2.14 -1.49 -15.89
CA LEU A 25 -1.99 -0.69 -14.69
C LEU A 25 -3.30 0.09 -14.47
N PHE A 26 -4.12 -0.34 -13.52
CA PHE A 26 -5.30 0.40 -13.10
C PHE A 26 -5.04 1.08 -11.76
N ILE A 27 -4.82 2.40 -11.80
CA ILE A 27 -4.67 3.24 -10.61
C ILE A 27 -5.93 4.09 -10.47
N PHE A 28 -6.59 3.98 -9.32
CA PHE A 28 -7.80 4.74 -9.04
C PHE A 28 -7.61 5.63 -7.80
N ILE A 29 -8.03 6.89 -7.90
CA ILE A 29 -8.04 7.83 -6.78
C ILE A 29 -9.46 8.32 -6.59
N PHE A 30 -10.07 8.02 -5.44
CA PHE A 30 -11.43 8.41 -5.10
C PHE A 30 -11.42 9.43 -3.95
N CYS A 31 -11.38 10.72 -4.29
CA CYS A 31 -11.71 11.78 -3.35
C CYS A 31 -12.67 12.81 -3.96
N SER A 32 -13.78 13.08 -3.28
CA SER A 32 -14.85 13.95 -3.75
C SER A 32 -14.57 15.44 -3.47
N SER A 33 -13.85 16.13 -4.36
CA SER A 33 -13.78 17.61 -4.42
C SER A 33 -13.20 18.07 -5.78
N PRO A 34 -13.67 19.17 -6.41
CA PRO A 34 -13.30 19.52 -7.78
C PRO A 34 -11.80 19.77 -7.93
N PRO A 35 -11.12 19.12 -8.90
CA PRO A 35 -9.67 19.05 -8.97
C PRO A 35 -9.11 20.38 -9.48
N ARG A 36 -8.23 20.98 -8.70
CA ARG A 36 -7.17 21.79 -9.29
C ARG A 36 -5.89 20.95 -9.21
N LEU A 37 -5.96 19.88 -10.00
CA LEU A 37 -4.96 18.89 -10.41
C LEU A 37 -4.51 17.70 -9.55
N ASN A 38 -4.88 17.51 -8.27
CA ASN A 38 -5.00 16.17 -7.62
C ASN A 38 -5.53 16.29 -6.18
N PHE A 39 -5.24 17.40 -5.50
CA PHE A 39 -5.72 17.69 -4.15
C PHE A 39 -6.04 19.20 -3.97
N PRO A 40 -7.17 19.69 -4.50
CA PRO A 40 -7.58 21.11 -4.45
C PRO A 40 -7.72 21.72 -3.05
N ARG A 41 -7.77 20.89 -1.99
CA ARG A 41 -7.82 21.30 -0.58
C ARG A 41 -6.66 20.69 0.23
N GLY A 42 -5.62 20.22 -0.44
CA GLY A 42 -4.57 19.40 0.17
C GLY A 42 -4.98 17.93 0.33
N PHE A 43 -3.98 17.11 0.64
CA PHE A 43 -4.14 15.68 0.89
C PHE A 43 -5.13 15.47 2.07
N PRO A 44 -6.11 14.54 1.99
CA PRO A 44 -7.09 14.35 3.04
C PRO A 44 -6.44 14.00 4.39
N ASP A 45 -7.03 14.46 5.48
CA ASP A 45 -6.53 14.18 6.84
C ASP A 45 -6.68 12.72 7.23
N GLU A 46 -7.70 12.05 6.68
CA GLU A 46 -7.94 10.64 6.86
C GLU A 46 -8.18 9.99 5.50
N TYR A 47 -7.53 8.85 5.26
CA TYR A 47 -7.59 8.17 3.98
C TYR A 47 -7.11 6.72 4.12
N SER A 48 -7.31 5.93 3.07
CA SER A 48 -6.72 4.61 2.95
C SER A 48 -5.95 4.48 1.65
N VAL A 49 -4.83 3.78 1.68
CA VAL A 49 -4.06 3.38 0.49
C VAL A 49 -4.07 1.88 0.40
N MET A 50 -4.28 1.37 -0.80
CA MET A 50 -4.30 -0.04 -1.09
C MET A 50 -3.49 -0.33 -2.33
N VAL A 51 -2.69 -1.39 -2.28
CA VAL A 51 -1.81 -1.80 -3.37
C VAL A 51 -1.80 -3.31 -3.42
N THR A 52 -2.02 -3.89 -4.59
CA THR A 52 -1.67 -5.29 -4.85
C THR A 52 -0.57 -5.40 -5.85
N PHE A 53 0.48 -6.08 -5.42
CA PHE A 53 1.72 -6.15 -6.14
C PHE A 53 2.33 -7.54 -5.99
N ARG A 54 3.28 -7.83 -6.87
CA ARG A 54 4.13 -9.01 -6.80
C ARG A 54 5.57 -8.58 -7.02
N MET A 55 6.45 -8.93 -6.08
CA MET A 55 7.88 -8.69 -6.25
C MET A 55 8.50 -9.76 -7.16
N ILE A 56 9.62 -9.40 -7.79
CA ILE A 56 10.52 -10.37 -8.44
C ILE A 56 11.72 -10.64 -7.53
N LYS A 57 12.42 -11.76 -7.72
CA LYS A 57 13.52 -12.21 -6.83
C LYS A 57 14.54 -11.10 -6.49
N ASN A 58 14.92 -10.28 -7.47
CA ASN A 58 15.91 -9.22 -7.28
C ASN A 58 15.40 -8.01 -6.48
N THR A 59 14.09 -7.91 -6.23
CA THR A 59 13.44 -6.78 -5.55
C THR A 59 13.14 -7.07 -4.08
N VAL A 60 13.05 -8.34 -3.70
CA VAL A 60 12.68 -8.78 -2.35
C VAL A 60 13.60 -8.21 -1.27
N ASN A 61 14.90 -8.10 -1.55
CA ASN A 61 15.89 -7.63 -0.59
C ASN A 61 16.25 -6.14 -0.77
N LYS A 62 15.41 -5.36 -1.47
CA LYS A 62 15.66 -3.93 -1.69
C LYS A 62 14.84 -3.09 -0.72
N VAL A 63 15.32 -1.87 -0.46
CA VAL A 63 14.53 -0.83 0.20
C VAL A 63 13.98 0.12 -0.87
N TRP A 64 12.66 0.17 -1.01
CA TRP A 64 12.00 0.89 -2.09
C TRP A 64 10.61 1.39 -1.74
N ASN A 65 10.21 2.49 -2.37
CA ASN A 65 8.93 3.14 -2.17
C ASN A 65 7.95 2.67 -3.23
N VAL A 66 6.98 1.85 -2.83
CA VAL A 66 5.93 1.35 -3.73
C VAL A 66 4.99 2.47 -4.14
N TRP A 67 4.76 3.42 -3.25
CA TRP A 67 4.07 4.68 -3.54
C TRP A 67 4.69 5.79 -2.70
N GLN A 68 4.87 6.97 -3.30
CA GLN A 68 5.25 8.17 -2.59
C GLN A 68 4.70 9.42 -3.26
N VAL A 69 4.46 10.45 -2.46
CA VAL A 69 4.20 11.83 -2.88
C VAL A 69 5.43 12.64 -2.52
N VAL A 70 5.91 13.44 -3.47
CA VAL A 70 7.00 14.38 -3.27
C VAL A 70 6.53 15.81 -3.59
N ASP A 71 7.21 16.80 -3.03
CA ASP A 71 7.02 18.20 -3.43
C ASP A 71 7.82 18.52 -4.71
N GLU A 72 7.75 19.78 -5.15
CA GLU A 72 8.46 20.31 -6.32
C GLU A 72 10.00 20.19 -6.23
N ASP A 73 10.53 20.15 -5.00
CA ASP A 73 11.96 19.95 -4.71
C ASP A 73 12.33 18.44 -4.65
N GLY A 74 11.37 17.54 -4.83
CA GLY A 74 11.55 16.09 -4.71
C GLY A 74 11.62 15.58 -3.26
N ARG A 75 11.27 16.41 -2.26
CA ARG A 75 11.27 15.97 -0.85
C ARG A 75 10.05 15.13 -0.55
N LYS A 76 10.24 14.06 0.21
CA LYS A 76 9.19 13.11 0.61
C LYS A 76 8.12 13.79 1.47
N GLN A 77 6.86 13.62 1.08
CA GLN A 77 5.70 14.19 1.77
C GLN A 77 4.85 13.11 2.44
N ALA A 78 4.53 12.03 1.72
CA ALA A 78 3.85 10.85 2.25
C ALA A 78 4.15 9.62 1.39
N GLY A 79 4.16 8.43 1.96
CA GLY A 79 4.44 7.24 1.16
C GLY A 79 4.51 5.94 1.93
N LEU A 80 4.60 4.86 1.16
CA LEU A 80 4.75 3.48 1.60
C LEU A 80 6.08 2.95 1.11
N ARG A 81 6.93 2.55 2.05
CA ARG A 81 8.25 1.97 1.83
C ARG A 81 8.26 0.52 2.25
N LEU A 82 8.79 -0.34 1.40
CA LEU A 82 9.06 -1.73 1.67
C LEU A 82 10.57 -1.85 1.95
N ASN A 83 10.90 -2.24 3.17
CA ASN A 83 12.26 -2.42 3.64
C ASN A 83 12.61 -3.91 3.59
N GLY A 84 13.23 -4.35 2.50
CA GLY A 84 13.64 -5.75 2.30
C GLY A 84 14.70 -6.22 3.30
N ASP A 85 15.56 -5.32 3.78
CA ASP A 85 16.62 -5.66 4.75
C ASP A 85 16.03 -6.05 6.11
N GLN A 86 14.98 -5.34 6.54
CA GLN A 86 14.31 -5.57 7.82
C GLN A 86 13.03 -6.41 7.69
N GLN A 87 12.64 -6.79 6.47
CA GLN A 87 11.34 -7.37 6.14
C GLN A 87 10.19 -6.60 6.81
N ALA A 88 10.19 -5.28 6.63
CA ALA A 88 9.28 -4.36 7.29
C ALA A 88 8.58 -3.45 6.27
N LEU A 89 7.36 -3.02 6.61
CA LEU A 89 6.64 -1.98 5.88
C LEU A 89 6.71 -0.69 6.69
N GLU A 90 7.02 0.40 6.01
CA GLU A 90 7.18 1.70 6.64
C GLU A 90 6.27 2.70 5.95
N TYR A 91 5.44 3.35 6.75
CA TYR A 91 4.60 4.44 6.28
C TYR A 91 5.20 5.75 6.78
N PHE A 92 5.51 6.66 5.87
CA PHE A 92 6.02 7.98 6.20
C PHE A 92 5.03 9.06 5.79
N LEU A 93 4.97 10.14 6.57
CA LEU A 93 4.13 11.30 6.29
C LEU A 93 4.71 12.57 6.92
N MET A 94 4.36 13.74 6.40
CA MET A 94 4.77 15.02 6.97
C MET A 94 4.00 15.32 8.26
N GLY A 95 4.69 15.49 9.38
CA GLY A 95 4.11 15.84 10.67
C GLY A 95 3.70 17.31 10.78
N GLN A 96 2.89 17.63 11.79
CA GLN A 96 2.50 19.03 12.09
C GLN A 96 3.70 19.91 12.48
N ASP A 97 4.77 19.30 12.94
CA ASP A 97 6.05 19.95 13.26
C ASP A 97 6.89 20.25 12.01
N GLY A 98 6.42 19.87 10.81
CA GLY A 98 7.16 20.02 9.56
C GLY A 98 8.27 18.99 9.37
N ASN A 99 8.36 17.98 10.24
CA ASN A 99 9.31 16.88 10.11
C ASN A 99 8.64 15.64 9.52
N LEU A 100 9.41 14.87 8.75
CA LEU A 100 8.95 13.58 8.26
C LEU A 100 8.87 12.59 9.43
N GLN A 101 7.67 12.10 9.73
CA GLN A 101 7.46 11.01 10.68
C GLN A 101 7.35 9.68 9.92
N THR A 102 7.91 8.62 10.50
CA THR A 102 7.87 7.27 9.93
C THR A 102 7.36 6.28 10.96
N VAL A 103 6.41 5.45 10.55
CA VAL A 103 5.85 4.34 11.32
C VAL A 103 6.29 3.04 10.67
N THR A 104 7.01 2.21 11.42
CA THR A 104 7.54 0.92 10.95
C THR A 104 6.70 -0.24 11.49
N PHE A 105 6.28 -1.13 10.60
CA PHE A 105 5.62 -2.40 10.87
C PHE A 105 6.61 -3.56 10.57
N PRO A 106 7.30 -4.09 11.60
CA PRO A 106 8.31 -5.14 11.42
C PRO A 106 7.67 -6.53 11.29
N GLY A 107 8.48 -7.53 10.90
CA GLY A 107 8.08 -8.94 10.95
C GLY A 107 7.13 -9.37 9.83
N LEU A 108 7.18 -8.70 8.68
CA LEU A 108 6.29 -8.93 7.55
C LEU A 108 6.91 -9.85 6.49
N SER A 109 7.69 -10.86 6.90
CA SER A 109 8.37 -11.79 5.98
C SER A 109 7.43 -12.42 4.93
N VAL A 110 6.14 -12.56 5.27
CA VAL A 110 5.09 -13.03 4.36
C VAL A 110 4.91 -12.13 3.12
N LEU A 111 5.23 -10.83 3.17
CA LEU A 111 5.17 -9.93 2.01
C LEU A 111 6.41 -10.02 1.11
N PHE A 112 7.54 -10.46 1.66
CA PHE A 112 8.85 -10.43 1.00
C PHE A 112 9.12 -11.75 0.27
N ASN A 113 8.28 -12.05 -0.72
CA ASN A 113 8.44 -13.19 -1.60
C ASN A 113 7.96 -12.84 -3.04
N THR A 114 7.87 -13.83 -3.93
CA THR A 114 7.48 -13.62 -5.33
C THR A 114 6.02 -13.98 -5.64
N LYS A 115 5.14 -13.97 -4.64
CA LYS A 115 3.69 -14.18 -4.76
C LYS A 115 2.98 -12.82 -4.81
N TRP A 116 1.70 -12.86 -5.18
CA TRP A 116 0.82 -11.71 -5.12
C TRP A 116 0.43 -11.42 -3.68
N HIS A 117 0.54 -10.15 -3.28
CA HIS A 117 0.13 -9.68 -1.98
C HIS A 117 -0.71 -8.42 -2.12
N LYS A 118 -1.73 -8.30 -1.27
CA LYS A 118 -2.54 -7.08 -1.12
C LYS A 118 -2.22 -6.43 0.20
N MET A 119 -1.62 -5.25 0.17
CA MET A 119 -1.42 -4.44 1.37
C MET A 119 -2.36 -3.25 1.39
N MET A 120 -2.79 -2.87 2.57
CA MET A 120 -3.62 -1.69 2.80
C MET A 120 -3.19 -0.98 4.06
N ILE A 121 -3.19 0.35 4.02
CA ILE A 121 -3.12 1.17 5.22
C ILE A 121 -4.38 2.00 5.36
N GLY A 122 -4.92 2.07 6.58
CA GLY A 122 -5.93 3.05 6.97
C GLY A 122 -5.26 4.11 7.83
N VAL A 123 -5.23 5.35 7.37
CA VAL A 123 -4.66 6.51 8.05
C VAL A 123 -5.80 7.30 8.68
N GLU A 124 -5.91 7.18 10.00
CA GLU A 124 -6.81 8.00 10.83
C GLU A 124 -6.01 9.19 11.39
N ARG A 125 -6.66 10.13 12.09
CA ARG A 125 -5.99 11.36 12.58
C ARG A 125 -4.77 11.11 13.47
N ASP A 126 -4.82 10.09 14.33
CA ASP A 126 -3.86 9.83 15.39
C ASP A 126 -3.21 8.44 15.30
N GLN A 127 -3.59 7.64 14.30
CA GLN A 127 -3.10 6.28 14.13
C GLN A 127 -3.15 5.78 12.69
N VAL A 128 -2.34 4.78 12.41
CA VAL A 128 -2.28 4.07 11.13
C VAL A 128 -2.49 2.58 11.40
N THR A 129 -3.37 1.96 10.64
CA THR A 129 -3.64 0.52 10.72
C THR A 129 -3.15 -0.16 9.45
N LEU A 130 -2.34 -1.21 9.59
CA LEU A 130 -1.87 -2.04 8.49
C LEU A 130 -2.74 -3.29 8.34
N TYR A 131 -3.09 -3.60 7.09
CA TYR A 131 -3.69 -4.86 6.69
C TYR A 131 -2.84 -5.49 5.59
N VAL A 132 -2.66 -6.81 5.68
CA VAL A 132 -1.95 -7.62 4.69
C VAL A 132 -2.84 -8.80 4.34
N ASP A 133 -3.04 -9.02 3.04
CA ASP A 133 -3.88 -10.08 2.48
C ASP A 133 -5.27 -10.11 3.15
N CYS A 134 -5.84 -8.91 3.32
CA CYS A 134 -7.14 -8.62 3.95
C CYS A 134 -7.25 -9.01 5.43
N GLN A 135 -6.13 -9.28 6.10
CA GLN A 135 -6.07 -9.50 7.54
C GLN A 135 -5.50 -8.27 8.24
N PRO A 136 -6.08 -7.81 9.36
CA PRO A 136 -5.47 -6.77 10.18
C PRO A 136 -4.17 -7.30 10.78
N VAL A 137 -3.09 -6.52 10.66
CA VAL A 137 -1.77 -6.90 11.17
C VAL A 137 -1.48 -6.18 12.48
N ASP A 138 -1.48 -4.84 12.44
CA ASP A 138 -1.11 -4.01 13.59
C ASP A 138 -1.65 -2.59 13.41
N LYS A 139 -1.71 -1.84 14.51
CA LYS A 139 -2.15 -0.45 14.57
C LYS A 139 -1.15 0.36 15.41
N LYS A 140 -0.65 1.45 14.84
CA LYS A 140 0.39 2.28 15.45
C LYS A 140 0.00 3.75 15.53
N PRO A 141 0.33 4.46 16.62
CA PRO A 141 0.01 5.88 16.75
C PRO A 141 0.88 6.75 15.82
N ILE A 142 0.34 7.89 15.41
CA ILE A 142 1.03 8.97 14.69
C ILE A 142 0.81 10.30 15.40
N LYS A 143 1.74 11.25 15.24
CA LYS A 143 1.68 12.56 15.91
C LYS A 143 0.69 13.54 15.26
N GLY A 144 -0.15 13.05 14.35
CA GLY A 144 -1.00 13.85 13.49
C GLY A 144 -0.33 14.25 12.18
N LYS A 145 -1.16 14.40 11.15
CA LYS A 145 -0.75 14.83 9.81
C LYS A 145 -0.58 16.34 9.76
N GLY A 146 0.55 16.79 9.21
CA GLY A 146 0.81 18.17 8.84
C GLY A 146 0.35 18.50 7.41
N PRO A 147 0.59 19.74 6.94
CA PRO A 147 0.35 20.11 5.56
C PRO A 147 1.23 19.25 4.64
N VAL A 148 0.60 18.57 3.69
CA VAL A 148 1.26 17.78 2.65
C VAL A 148 1.31 18.65 1.40
N ASN A 149 2.50 18.99 0.93
CA ASN A 149 2.64 19.68 -0.35
C ASN A 149 2.35 18.70 -1.49
N THR A 150 1.35 19.01 -2.30
CA THR A 150 0.92 18.18 -3.45
C THR A 150 1.22 18.84 -4.79
N GLU A 151 2.06 19.89 -4.81
CA GLU A 151 2.46 20.59 -6.04
C GLU A 151 3.54 19.83 -6.82
N GLY A 152 4.19 18.83 -6.20
CA GLY A 152 5.10 17.91 -6.87
C GLY A 152 4.40 16.65 -7.42
N ASP A 153 5.17 15.57 -7.52
CA ASP A 153 4.75 14.34 -8.19
C ASP A 153 4.27 13.23 -7.24
N THR A 154 3.38 12.38 -7.76
CA THR A 154 3.11 11.07 -7.18
C THR A 154 3.89 10.00 -7.95
N LEU A 155 4.80 9.32 -7.25
CA LEU A 155 5.74 8.36 -7.82
C LEU A 155 5.43 6.95 -7.31
N ILE A 156 5.71 5.96 -8.16
CA ILE A 156 5.49 4.54 -7.87
C ILE A 156 6.78 3.77 -8.16
N GLY A 157 7.14 2.85 -7.26
CA GLY A 157 8.24 1.92 -7.48
C GLY A 157 9.61 2.58 -7.60
N ARG A 158 9.94 3.52 -6.72
CA ARG A 158 11.26 4.18 -6.70
C ARG A 158 12.18 3.56 -5.66
N LEU A 159 13.48 3.48 -5.93
CA LEU A 159 14.45 3.09 -4.91
C LEU A 159 14.51 4.15 -3.80
N ASP A 160 14.73 3.73 -2.56
CA ASP A 160 14.81 4.68 -1.44
C ASP A 160 16.10 5.51 -1.48
N VAL A 161 17.19 4.88 -1.93
CA VAL A 161 18.54 5.46 -2.04
C VAL A 161 18.75 6.30 -3.30
N ASP A 162 17.89 6.12 -4.30
CA ASP A 162 17.97 6.80 -5.60
C ASP A 162 16.56 6.98 -6.14
N ALA A 163 16.04 8.22 -6.04
CA ALA A 163 14.68 8.55 -6.45
C ALA A 163 14.48 8.50 -7.98
N ASP A 164 15.55 8.58 -8.77
CA ASP A 164 15.50 8.52 -10.23
C ASP A 164 15.51 7.08 -10.73
N ALA A 165 16.00 6.14 -9.91
CA ALA A 165 15.99 4.73 -10.21
C ALA A 165 14.65 4.05 -9.89
N SER A 166 14.08 3.38 -10.89
CA SER A 166 12.87 2.58 -10.73
C SER A 166 13.20 1.14 -10.34
N VAL A 167 12.32 0.56 -9.54
CA VAL A 167 12.31 -0.85 -9.18
C VAL A 167 11.39 -1.61 -10.13
N VAL A 168 11.85 -2.79 -10.56
CA VAL A 168 11.01 -3.70 -11.35
C VAL A 168 10.17 -4.55 -10.40
N PHE A 169 8.86 -4.48 -10.56
CA PHE A 169 7.87 -5.27 -9.84
C PHE A 169 6.58 -5.29 -10.67
N GLU A 170 5.64 -6.16 -10.30
CA GLU A 170 4.34 -6.21 -10.95
C GLU A 170 3.29 -5.53 -10.07
N LEU A 171 2.50 -4.66 -10.66
CA LEU A 171 1.44 -3.91 -10.01
C LEU A 171 0.11 -4.26 -10.67
N GLN A 172 -0.81 -4.84 -9.92
CA GLN A 172 -2.14 -5.19 -10.44
C GLN A 172 -3.12 -4.03 -10.22
N TRP A 173 -3.12 -3.45 -9.02
CA TRP A 173 -3.98 -2.31 -8.72
C TRP A 173 -3.45 -1.46 -7.59
N MET A 174 -3.79 -0.18 -7.64
CA MET A 174 -3.56 0.77 -6.58
C MET A 174 -4.79 1.67 -6.39
N LEU A 175 -5.19 1.87 -5.15
CA LEU A 175 -6.34 2.68 -4.77
C LEU A 175 -5.99 3.62 -3.62
N ILE A 176 -6.30 4.91 -3.78
CA ILE A 176 -6.37 5.86 -2.66
C ILE A 176 -7.84 6.25 -2.46
N HIS A 177 -8.36 6.08 -1.25
CA HIS A 177 -9.76 6.33 -0.92
C HIS A 177 -9.89 7.23 0.31
N CYS A 178 -10.88 8.12 0.33
CA CYS A 178 -11.10 9.06 1.43
C CYS A 178 -11.87 8.47 2.64
N ASP A 179 -11.93 7.14 2.75
CA ASP A 179 -12.47 6.43 3.91
C ASP A 179 -11.31 5.63 4.53
N PRO A 180 -10.78 6.02 5.70
CA PRO A 180 -9.67 5.30 6.33
C PRO A 180 -10.02 3.86 6.71
N LYS A 181 -11.32 3.53 6.80
CA LYS A 181 -11.84 2.20 7.14
C LYS A 181 -12.20 1.38 5.91
N ARG A 182 -11.87 1.85 4.69
CA ARG A 182 -12.14 1.11 3.44
C ARG A 182 -11.52 -0.29 3.45
N ALA A 183 -10.34 -0.43 4.06
CA ALA A 183 -9.61 -1.71 4.18
C ALA A 183 -10.42 -2.78 4.95
N ASN A 184 -11.23 -2.40 5.93
CA ASN A 184 -12.07 -3.34 6.70
C ASN A 184 -13.15 -4.04 5.87
N ARG A 185 -13.48 -3.48 4.70
CA ARG A 185 -14.54 -3.99 3.83
C ARG A 185 -13.99 -4.65 2.57
N GLU A 186 -12.66 -4.78 2.49
CA GLU A 186 -12.01 -5.40 1.35
C GLU A 186 -11.97 -6.93 1.52
N ASN A 187 -12.14 -7.65 0.42
CA ASN A 187 -11.96 -9.10 0.37
C ASN A 187 -10.79 -9.44 -0.55
N CYS A 188 -10.13 -10.58 -0.34
CA CYS A 188 -8.93 -10.99 -1.07
C CYS A 188 -9.18 -12.23 -1.94
N GLN A 189 -10.42 -12.37 -2.44
CA GLN A 189 -10.80 -13.55 -3.24
C GLN A 189 -10.06 -13.63 -4.58
N GLU A 190 -9.51 -12.52 -5.07
CA GLU A 190 -8.73 -12.48 -6.29
C GLU A 190 -7.26 -12.89 -6.11
N LEU A 191 -6.77 -12.99 -4.86
CA LEU A 191 -5.43 -13.49 -4.59
C LEU A 191 -5.40 -15.02 -4.74
N PRO A 192 -4.34 -15.59 -5.32
CA PRO A 192 -4.18 -17.04 -5.34
C PRO A 192 -4.19 -17.58 -3.92
N ALA A 193 -4.87 -18.72 -3.70
CA ALA A 193 -4.94 -19.34 -2.39
C ALA A 193 -3.52 -19.54 -1.83
N ILE A 194 -3.31 -19.11 -0.59
CA ILE A 194 -2.11 -19.47 0.16
C ILE A 194 -2.11 -21.00 0.20
N GLU A 195 -1.10 -21.63 -0.40
CA GLU A 195 -0.82 -23.04 -0.19
C GLU A 195 -0.51 -23.22 1.31
N VAL A 196 -1.56 -23.43 2.11
CA VAL A 196 -1.43 -23.92 3.46
C VAL A 196 -0.93 -25.33 3.29
N THR A 197 0.38 -25.53 3.48
CA THR A 197 0.94 -26.85 3.68
C THR A 197 0.37 -27.33 5.01
N THR A 198 -0.84 -27.88 4.98
CA THR A 198 -1.34 -28.71 6.06
C THR A 198 -0.34 -29.84 6.16
N THR A 199 0.56 -29.72 7.11
CA THR A 199 1.32 -30.87 7.61
C THR A 199 0.27 -31.69 8.35
N THR A 200 -0.51 -32.47 7.61
CA THR A 200 -1.20 -33.63 8.17
C THR A 200 -0.09 -34.51 8.69
N GLN A 201 0.20 -34.38 9.99
CA GLN A 201 0.89 -35.41 10.74
C GLN A 201 0.10 -36.69 10.52
N ALA A 202 0.62 -37.57 9.68
CA ALA A 202 0.21 -38.95 9.64
C ALA A 202 0.55 -39.54 11.01
N THR A 203 -0.44 -39.66 11.90
CA THR A 203 -0.33 -40.48 13.10
C THR A 203 -0.15 -41.94 12.65
N PRO A 204 0.92 -42.63 13.06
CA PRO A 204 1.11 -44.03 12.69
C PRO A 204 0.19 -44.92 13.54
N GLY A 205 -0.66 -45.69 12.84
CA GLY A 205 -1.12 -47.02 13.25
C GLY A 205 -1.94 -47.15 14.53
N LEU A 206 -3.26 -47.29 14.38
CA LEU A 206 -4.07 -48.13 15.28
C LEU A 206 -4.68 -49.27 14.45
N TYR A 207 -4.06 -50.43 14.56
CA TYR A 207 -4.66 -51.71 14.18
C TYR A 207 -5.88 -51.94 15.09
N LEU A 208 -7.08 -51.95 14.51
CA LEU A 208 -8.25 -52.52 15.15
C LEU A 208 -8.31 -54.01 14.77
N LEU A 209 -7.88 -54.86 15.71
CA LEU A 209 -8.23 -56.27 15.73
C LEU A 209 -9.70 -56.35 16.15
N TRP A 210 -10.57 -56.85 15.26
CA TRP A 210 -11.91 -57.30 15.61
C TRP A 210 -11.84 -58.79 15.94
N PHE A 211 -12.32 -59.15 17.14
CA PHE A 211 -12.76 -60.50 17.48
C PHE A 211 -14.06 -60.83 16.74
#